data_AF-A0A635RCA8-F1
#
_entry.id   AF-A0A635RCA8-F1
#
_cell.length_a   1.000
_cell.length_b   1.000
_cell.length_c   1.000
_cell.angle_alpha   90.00
_cell.angle_beta   90.00
_cell.angle_gamma   90.00
#
_symmetry.space_group_name_H-M   'P 1'
#
loop_
_entity.id
_entity.type
_entity.pdbx_description
1 polymer ?
#
loop_
_entity_poly.entity_id
_entity_poly.type
_entity_poly.pdbx_seq_one_letter_code
_entity_poly.pdbx_strand_id
1 'polypeptide(L)'
;MYRLIEMRKDVWLENLVDGELEGIELSLPERADTVLAFLVKQADREPVGIFTVDYKDPRGIHLRNICSGLENLPANPFLNYAKRKLRPGQHLWVTLAPDIRIMRDDYSAFVQATKVSLYNPNAERTDMPFIITLEDDGTQEGIEAITELVNSYPVATIELENPSRLQLGDLLEWIELNTEFLINSRQYRFDV
;
A
#
# COMPACT_ATOMS: atom_id res chain seq x y z
N MET A 1 -12.21 -17.81 -1.31
CA MET A 1 -10.85 -17.69 -1.86
C MET A 1 -10.80 -16.46 -2.78
N TYR A 2 -9.75 -15.66 -2.69
CA TYR A 2 -9.61 -14.43 -3.49
C TYR A 2 -8.57 -14.59 -4.62
N ARG A 3 -8.61 -13.73 -5.63
CA ARG A 3 -7.64 -13.71 -6.73
C ARG A 3 -7.47 -12.29 -7.28
N LEU A 4 -6.25 -11.94 -7.69
CA LEU A 4 -6.01 -10.76 -8.51
C LEU A 4 -6.10 -11.09 -10.00
N ILE A 5 -6.91 -10.31 -10.71
CA ILE A 5 -7.07 -10.35 -12.17
C ILE A 5 -6.79 -8.96 -12.76
N GLU A 6 -6.22 -8.91 -13.95
CA GLU A 6 -6.01 -7.64 -14.67
C GLU A 6 -7.10 -7.46 -15.73
N MET A 7 -7.57 -6.23 -15.89
CA MET A 7 -8.47 -5.83 -16.96
C MET A 7 -8.19 -4.37 -17.34
N ARG A 8 -8.35 -4.03 -18.62
CA ARG A 8 -8.25 -2.63 -19.06
C ARG A 8 -9.48 -1.86 -18.58
N LYS A 9 -9.29 -0.60 -18.17
CA LYS A 9 -10.36 0.22 -17.61
C LYS A 9 -11.53 0.37 -18.58
N ASP A 10 -11.29 0.66 -19.85
CA ASP A 10 -12.33 0.76 -20.88
C ASP A 10 -13.18 -0.51 -20.99
N VAL A 11 -12.55 -1.68 -21.09
CA VAL A 11 -13.23 -2.98 -21.13
C VAL A 11 -14.05 -3.20 -19.86
N TRP A 12 -13.53 -2.84 -18.69
CA TRP A 12 -14.28 -2.97 -17.45
C TRP A 12 -15.50 -2.04 -17.43
N LEU A 13 -15.32 -0.75 -17.77
CA LEU A 13 -16.37 0.25 -17.78
C LEU A 13 -17.52 -0.09 -18.74
N GLU A 14 -17.24 -0.72 -19.89
CA GLU A 14 -18.26 -1.17 -20.85
C GLU A 14 -19.18 -2.28 -20.29
N ASN A 15 -18.73 -2.99 -19.25
CA ASN A 15 -19.47 -4.10 -18.64
C ASN A 15 -20.16 -3.73 -17.33
N LEU A 16 -20.08 -2.46 -16.89
CA LEU A 16 -20.73 -1.99 -15.67
C LEU A 16 -22.20 -1.67 -15.91
N VAL A 17 -23.02 -1.92 -14.90
CA VAL A 17 -24.41 -1.45 -14.83
C VAL A 17 -24.42 -0.04 -14.24
N ASP A 18 -25.38 0.79 -14.65
CA ASP A 18 -25.55 2.16 -14.13
C ASP A 18 -25.57 2.18 -12.58
N GLY A 19 -24.69 2.99 -11.98
CA GLY A 19 -24.57 3.15 -10.52
C GLY A 19 -23.40 2.39 -9.86
N GLU A 20 -22.73 1.46 -10.54
CA GLU A 20 -21.65 0.65 -9.96
C GLU A 20 -20.32 1.41 -9.73
N LEU A 21 -20.27 2.71 -10.04
CA LEU A 21 -19.07 3.55 -9.87
C LEU A 21 -19.17 4.58 -8.73
N GLU A 22 -20.32 4.66 -8.05
CA GLU A 22 -20.59 5.73 -7.09
C GLU A 22 -19.50 5.81 -6.01
N GLY A 23 -18.77 6.93 -5.98
CA GLY A 23 -17.75 7.23 -4.97
C GLY A 23 -16.32 6.84 -5.36
N ILE A 24 -16.09 6.28 -6.56
CA ILE A 24 -14.73 5.95 -7.04
C ILE A 24 -14.35 6.65 -8.34
N GLU A 25 -15.25 7.42 -8.96
CA GLU A 25 -15.06 8.01 -10.29
C GLU A 25 -13.84 8.93 -10.36
N LEU A 26 -13.65 9.76 -9.32
CA LEU A 26 -12.55 10.73 -9.24
C LEU A 26 -11.20 10.07 -8.93
N SER A 27 -11.22 8.85 -8.39
CA SER A 27 -10.02 8.10 -8.04
C SER A 27 -9.53 7.20 -9.18
N LEU A 28 -10.36 6.99 -10.22
CA LEU A 28 -9.96 6.23 -11.39
C LEU A 28 -8.95 7.00 -12.23
N PRO A 29 -7.94 6.32 -12.82
CA PRO A 29 -6.99 6.95 -13.74
C PRO A 29 -7.73 7.61 -14.91
N GLU A 30 -7.28 8.79 -15.35
CA GLU A 30 -7.92 9.50 -16.47
C GLU A 30 -7.93 8.67 -17.76
N ARG A 31 -6.78 8.04 -18.09
CA ARG A 31 -6.61 7.28 -19.34
C ARG A 31 -7.48 6.03 -19.39
N ALA A 32 -8.31 5.94 -20.42
CA ALA A 32 -9.26 4.85 -20.66
C ALA A 32 -8.61 3.47 -20.82
N ASP A 33 -7.42 3.39 -21.41
CA ASP A 33 -6.71 2.15 -21.69
C ASP A 33 -5.84 1.63 -20.55
N THR A 34 -5.86 2.31 -19.39
CA THR A 34 -5.08 1.93 -18.21
C THR A 34 -5.44 0.52 -17.74
N VAL A 35 -4.43 -0.31 -17.47
CA VAL A 35 -4.63 -1.62 -16.85
C VAL A 35 -4.88 -1.47 -15.36
N LEU A 36 -5.98 -2.03 -14.90
CA LEU A 36 -6.35 -2.15 -13.50
C LEU A 36 -6.18 -3.59 -13.05
N ALA A 37 -5.84 -3.78 -11.77
CA ALA A 37 -5.92 -5.08 -11.11
C ALA A 37 -7.10 -5.08 -10.14
N PHE A 38 -7.89 -6.14 -10.18
CA PHE A 38 -9.07 -6.34 -9.34
C PHE A 38 -8.82 -7.51 -8.40
N LEU A 39 -8.97 -7.27 -7.11
CA LEU A 39 -9.06 -8.32 -6.12
C LEU A 39 -10.50 -8.84 -6.13
N VAL A 40 -10.70 -10.04 -6.65
CA VAL A 40 -12.04 -10.64 -6.79
C VAL A 40 -12.24 -11.79 -5.83
N LYS A 41 -13.45 -11.90 -5.29
CA LYS A 41 -13.90 -13.09 -4.55
C LYS A 41 -14.31 -14.17 -5.55
N GLN A 42 -13.67 -15.35 -5.52
CA GLN A 42 -13.84 -16.35 -6.58
C GLN A 42 -15.27 -16.91 -6.72
N ALA A 43 -16.05 -16.97 -5.63
CA ALA A 43 -17.40 -17.53 -5.64
C ALA A 43 -18.36 -16.66 -6.46
N ASP A 44 -18.27 -15.34 -6.29
CA ASP A 44 -19.26 -14.39 -6.80
C ASP A 44 -18.69 -13.52 -7.94
N ARG A 45 -17.37 -13.65 -8.22
CA ARG A 45 -16.59 -12.82 -9.15
C ARG A 45 -16.66 -11.31 -8.90
N GLU A 46 -17.16 -10.92 -7.74
CA GLU A 46 -17.30 -9.54 -7.33
C GLU A 46 -15.94 -8.94 -6.97
N PRO A 47 -15.60 -7.75 -7.50
CA PRO A 47 -14.40 -7.02 -7.12
C PRO A 47 -14.56 -6.41 -5.72
N VAL A 48 -13.66 -6.79 -4.81
CA VAL A 48 -13.58 -6.25 -3.44
C VAL A 48 -12.43 -5.25 -3.27
N GLY A 49 -11.63 -5.05 -4.31
CA GLY A 49 -10.59 -4.03 -4.34
C GLY A 49 -10.09 -3.76 -5.75
N ILE A 50 -9.77 -2.51 -6.02
CA ILE A 50 -9.31 -2.04 -7.33
C ILE A 50 -7.95 -1.37 -7.15
N PHE A 51 -7.03 -1.66 -8.05
CA PHE A 51 -5.67 -1.16 -8.02
C PHE A 51 -5.26 -0.67 -9.39
N THR A 52 -4.54 0.44 -9.47
CA THR A 52 -3.78 0.78 -10.68
C THR A 52 -2.57 -0.12 -10.79
N VAL A 53 -2.23 -0.56 -12.01
CA VAL A 53 -1.01 -1.34 -12.26
C VAL A 53 0.03 -0.48 -12.97
N ASP A 54 1.20 -0.34 -12.36
CA ASP A 54 2.34 0.35 -12.95
C ASP A 54 3.47 -0.65 -13.26
N TYR A 55 3.85 -0.68 -14.53
CA TYR A 55 4.90 -1.55 -15.10
C TYR A 55 6.19 -0.78 -15.43
N LYS A 56 6.29 0.51 -15.08
CA LYS A 56 7.43 1.35 -15.46
C LYS A 56 8.71 1.01 -14.70
N ASP A 57 8.60 0.44 -13.50
CA ASP A 57 9.77 0.08 -12.71
C ASP A 57 10.36 -1.25 -13.23
N PRO A 58 11.62 -1.29 -13.71
CA PRO A 58 12.22 -2.53 -14.18
C PRO A 58 12.35 -3.59 -13.08
N ARG A 59 12.37 -3.17 -11.81
CA ARG A 59 12.47 -4.06 -10.64
C ARG A 59 11.16 -4.79 -10.38
N GLY A 60 10.06 -4.47 -11.04
CA GLY A 60 8.81 -5.22 -10.97
C GLY A 60 7.54 -4.36 -11.08
N ILE A 61 6.45 -4.84 -10.48
CA ILE A 61 5.11 -4.25 -10.66
C ILE A 61 4.69 -3.50 -9.40
N HIS A 62 4.14 -2.30 -9.57
CA HIS A 62 3.52 -1.56 -8.47
C HIS A 62 2.00 -1.56 -8.62
N LEU A 63 1.32 -2.06 -7.60
CA LEU A 63 -0.11 -1.92 -7.39
C LEU A 63 -0.36 -0.77 -6.44
N ARG A 64 -1.17 0.21 -6.83
CA ARG A 64 -1.63 1.28 -5.93
C ARG A 64 -3.12 1.17 -5.75
N ASN A 65 -3.56 1.11 -4.50
CA ASN A 65 -4.97 0.98 -4.17
C ASN A 65 -5.75 2.22 -4.63
N ILE A 66 -6.88 1.97 -5.28
CA ILE A 66 -7.89 2.99 -5.62
C ILE A 66 -9.00 2.93 -4.59
N CYS A 67 -9.53 1.73 -4.36
CA CYS A 67 -10.55 1.47 -3.37
C CYS A 67 -10.46 0.02 -2.88
N SER A 68 -11.01 -0.24 -1.69
CA SER A 68 -11.28 -1.59 -1.24
C SER A 68 -12.50 -1.63 -0.35
N GLY A 69 -13.34 -2.64 -0.54
CA GLY A 69 -14.43 -2.98 0.38
C GLY A 69 -13.97 -3.78 1.60
N LEU A 70 -12.66 -3.97 1.78
CA LEU A 70 -12.06 -4.71 2.88
C LEU A 70 -10.94 -3.89 3.51
N GLU A 71 -10.98 -3.74 4.83
CA GLU A 71 -9.85 -3.18 5.60
C GLU A 71 -8.70 -4.18 5.70
N ASN A 72 -9.00 -5.47 5.71
CA ASN A 72 -8.02 -6.54 5.90
C ASN A 72 -7.95 -7.43 4.66
N LEU A 73 -6.94 -7.21 3.83
CA LEU A 73 -6.72 -7.94 2.59
C LEU A 73 -5.91 -9.22 2.84
N PRO A 74 -6.32 -10.38 2.33
CA PRO A 74 -5.50 -11.59 2.42
C PRO A 74 -4.22 -11.46 1.58
N ALA A 75 -3.11 -12.00 2.06
CA ALA A 75 -1.81 -11.93 1.39
C ALA A 75 -1.68 -12.87 0.18
N ASN A 76 -2.27 -14.07 0.25
CA ASN A 76 -2.14 -15.11 -0.78
C ASN A 76 -2.44 -14.63 -2.22
N PRO A 77 -3.50 -13.84 -2.52
CA PRO A 77 -3.76 -13.34 -3.86
C PRO A 77 -2.62 -12.53 -4.47
N PHE A 78 -1.93 -11.72 -3.66
CA PHE A 78 -0.80 -10.89 -4.06
C PHE A 78 0.44 -11.76 -4.32
N LEU A 79 0.73 -12.70 -3.42
CA LEU A 79 1.82 -13.68 -3.61
C LEU A 79 1.63 -14.50 -4.89
N ASN A 80 0.41 -15.00 -5.11
CA ASN A 80 0.09 -15.79 -6.29
C ASN A 80 0.11 -14.94 -7.57
N TYR A 81 -0.27 -13.67 -7.49
CA TYR A 81 -0.14 -12.74 -8.61
C TYR A 81 1.32 -12.46 -8.94
N ALA A 82 2.16 -12.18 -7.94
CA ALA A 82 3.59 -11.99 -8.08
C ALA A 82 4.23 -13.18 -8.80
N LYS A 83 3.99 -14.41 -8.31
CA LYS A 83 4.50 -15.65 -8.92
C LYS A 83 4.08 -15.86 -10.38
N ARG A 84 2.90 -15.36 -10.78
CA ARG A 84 2.42 -15.49 -12.16
C ARG A 84 2.97 -14.42 -13.10
N LYS A 85 3.29 -13.23 -12.60
CA LYS A 85 3.54 -12.03 -13.41
C LYS A 85 5.00 -11.59 -13.41
N LEU A 86 5.76 -11.94 -12.38
CA LEU A 86 7.12 -11.47 -12.18
C LEU A 86 8.14 -12.55 -12.49
N ARG A 87 9.33 -12.09 -12.88
CA ARG A 87 10.51 -12.93 -13.06
C ARG A 87 11.29 -13.04 -11.74
N PRO A 88 12.12 -14.08 -11.58
CA PRO A 88 13.02 -14.16 -10.42
C PRO A 88 13.84 -12.88 -10.24
N GLY A 89 13.88 -12.38 -9.00
CA GLY A 89 14.57 -11.12 -8.66
C GLY A 89 13.75 -9.85 -8.90
N GLN A 90 12.51 -9.95 -9.38
CA GLN A 90 11.56 -8.84 -9.38
C GLN A 90 10.63 -8.89 -8.16
N HIS A 91 10.03 -7.74 -7.83
CA HIS A 91 9.12 -7.61 -6.69
C HIS A 91 7.75 -7.08 -7.11
N LEU A 92 6.75 -7.46 -6.32
CA LEU A 92 5.44 -6.82 -6.35
C LEU A 92 5.37 -5.83 -5.19
N TRP A 93 5.21 -4.55 -5.48
CA TRP A 93 4.88 -3.56 -4.48
C TRP A 93 3.39 -3.31 -4.45
N VAL A 94 2.81 -3.21 -3.26
CA VAL A 94 1.40 -2.93 -3.06
C VAL A 94 1.28 -1.77 -2.10
N THR A 95 0.83 -0.62 -2.59
CA THR A 95 0.60 0.58 -1.78
C THR A 95 -0.88 0.70 -1.46
N LEU A 96 -1.20 0.78 -0.18
CA LEU A 96 -2.54 0.80 0.38
C LEU A 96 -2.81 2.12 1.12
N ALA A 97 -4.09 2.46 1.24
CA ALA A 97 -4.59 3.57 2.04
C ALA A 97 -4.28 3.38 3.56
N PRO A 98 -4.36 4.45 4.38
CA PRO A 98 -4.00 4.45 5.81
C PRO A 98 -4.72 3.47 6.72
N ASP A 99 -5.82 2.92 6.28
CA ASP A 99 -6.79 2.12 7.02
C ASP A 99 -6.82 0.67 6.52
N ILE A 100 -6.27 0.43 5.33
CA ILE A 100 -6.21 -0.89 4.72
C ILE A 100 -4.87 -1.56 5.04
N ARG A 101 -4.94 -2.84 5.41
CA ARG A 101 -3.80 -3.68 5.76
C ARG A 101 -3.82 -4.97 4.96
N ILE A 102 -2.63 -5.48 4.63
CA ILE A 102 -2.51 -6.88 4.22
C ILE A 102 -2.33 -7.72 5.48
N MET A 103 -3.10 -8.80 5.59
CA MET A 103 -3.06 -9.75 6.68
C MET A 103 -2.61 -11.12 6.19
N ARG A 104 -1.87 -11.82 7.05
CA ARG A 104 -1.40 -13.18 6.79
C ARG A 104 -2.58 -14.16 6.86
N ASP A 105 -2.81 -14.91 5.79
CA ASP A 105 -3.93 -15.84 5.67
C ASP A 105 -3.54 -17.33 5.71
N ASP A 106 -2.31 -17.71 5.35
CA ASP A 106 -1.91 -19.13 5.28
C ASP A 106 -0.44 -19.45 5.59
N TYR A 107 0.20 -18.70 6.50
CA TYR A 107 1.64 -18.81 6.82
C TYR A 107 2.63 -18.64 5.64
N SER A 108 2.16 -18.54 4.40
CA SER A 108 3.00 -18.57 3.18
C SER A 108 3.72 -17.26 2.87
N ALA A 109 3.26 -16.16 3.45
CA ALA A 109 3.84 -14.84 3.25
C ALA A 109 4.26 -14.21 4.58
N PHE A 110 5.35 -13.46 4.53
CA PHE A 110 5.73 -12.52 5.57
C PHE A 110 5.06 -11.18 5.26
N VAL A 111 4.22 -10.69 6.17
CA VAL A 111 3.30 -9.58 5.91
C VAL A 111 3.58 -8.45 6.89
N GLN A 112 4.54 -7.61 6.54
CA GLN A 112 4.79 -6.33 7.21
C GLN A 112 5.00 -5.27 6.13
N ALA A 113 4.58 -4.03 6.43
CA ALA A 113 4.81 -2.92 5.52
C ALA A 113 6.32 -2.67 5.42
N THR A 114 6.84 -2.65 4.20
CA THR A 114 8.24 -2.30 3.91
C THR A 114 8.47 -0.79 3.84
N LYS A 115 7.38 -0.02 3.73
CA LYS A 115 7.42 1.44 3.87
C LYS A 115 6.11 1.95 4.45
N VAL A 116 6.18 2.90 5.37
CA VAL A 116 5.02 3.67 5.86
C VAL A 116 5.27 5.14 5.59
N SER A 117 4.36 5.79 4.88
CA SER A 117 4.38 7.23 4.69
C SER A 117 3.51 7.88 5.75
N LEU A 118 4.07 8.87 6.44
CA LEU A 118 3.41 9.68 7.45
C LEU A 118 3.34 11.12 6.94
N TYR A 119 2.29 11.85 7.31
CA TYR A 119 2.15 13.26 6.99
C TYR A 119 1.68 14.04 8.22
N ASN A 120 2.18 15.27 8.38
CA ASN A 120 1.69 16.22 9.37
C ASN A 120 0.72 17.21 8.67
N PRO A 121 -0.58 17.23 9.02
CA PRO A 121 -1.55 18.14 8.41
C PRO A 121 -1.33 19.61 8.79
N ASN A 122 -0.60 19.89 9.87
CA ASN A 122 -0.35 21.24 10.39
C ASN A 122 0.96 21.85 9.89
N ALA A 123 1.84 21.05 9.28
CA ALA A 123 3.11 21.53 8.76
C ALA A 123 2.94 22.17 7.38
N GLU A 124 3.69 23.25 7.12
CA GLU A 124 3.83 23.77 5.76
C GLU A 124 4.49 22.69 4.88
N ARG A 125 3.96 22.51 3.66
CA ARG A 125 4.49 21.51 2.72
C ARG A 125 5.98 21.71 2.50
N THR A 126 6.75 20.69 2.86
CA THR A 126 8.18 20.60 2.53
C THR A 126 8.35 19.88 1.19
N ASP A 127 9.32 20.31 0.38
CA ASP A 127 9.53 19.78 -0.97
C ASP A 127 9.99 18.31 -1.00
N MET A 128 10.58 17.82 0.09
CA MET A 128 11.03 16.43 0.20
C MET A 128 10.61 15.78 1.52
N PRO A 129 10.24 14.48 1.50
CA PRO A 129 9.99 13.73 2.71
C PRO A 129 11.30 13.47 3.46
N PHE A 130 11.24 13.43 4.78
CA PHE A 130 12.34 12.94 5.60
C PHE A 130 12.32 11.42 5.65
N ILE A 131 13.46 10.77 5.42
CA ILE A 131 13.54 9.30 5.34
C ILE A 131 14.18 8.78 6.62
N ILE A 132 13.52 7.82 7.28
CA ILE A 132 14.03 7.07 8.42
C ILE A 132 14.05 5.60 8.03
N THR A 133 15.21 4.95 8.12
CA THR A 133 15.35 3.52 7.85
C THR A 133 15.44 2.76 9.16
N LEU A 134 14.61 1.73 9.33
CA LEU A 134 14.54 0.90 10.53
C LEU A 134 15.35 -0.38 10.29
N GLU A 135 16.50 -0.52 10.96
CA GLU A 135 17.46 -1.60 10.69
C GLU A 135 17.28 -2.80 11.65
N ASP A 136 17.18 -2.53 12.96
CA ASP A 136 17.23 -3.56 14.01
C ASP A 136 15.97 -3.63 14.89
N ASP A 137 15.84 -2.70 15.85
CA ASP A 137 14.67 -2.56 16.73
C ASP A 137 13.81 -1.40 16.24
N GLY A 138 12.92 -1.73 15.32
CA GLY A 138 12.09 -0.75 14.61
C GLY A 138 11.23 0.11 15.54
N THR A 139 11.01 -0.30 16.79
CA THR A 139 10.24 0.49 17.76
C THR A 139 11.09 1.56 18.42
N GLN A 140 12.13 1.19 19.16
CA GLN A 140 12.92 2.18 19.91
C GLN A 140 13.69 3.13 18.97
N GLU A 141 14.35 2.58 17.95
CA GLU A 141 15.08 3.37 16.94
C GLU A 141 14.16 4.38 16.24
N GLY A 142 12.96 3.91 15.84
CA GLY A 142 11.95 4.76 15.21
C GLY A 142 11.45 5.87 16.13
N ILE A 143 11.19 5.56 17.40
CA ILE A 143 10.75 6.55 18.40
C ILE A 143 11.80 7.63 18.59
N GLU A 144 13.07 7.25 18.76
CA GLU A 144 14.19 8.19 18.96
C GLU A 144 14.35 9.11 17.74
N ALA A 145 14.39 8.54 16.53
CA ALA A 145 14.55 9.30 15.30
C ALA A 145 13.39 10.28 15.03
N ILE A 146 12.14 9.86 15.25
CA ILE A 146 10.97 10.73 15.07
C ILE A 146 10.93 11.82 16.13
N THR A 147 11.27 11.50 17.38
CA THR A 147 11.32 12.49 18.47
C THR A 147 12.37 13.57 18.18
N GLU A 148 13.56 13.18 17.74
CA GLU A 148 14.60 14.15 17.35
C GLU A 148 14.13 15.05 16.20
N LEU A 149 13.49 14.45 15.19
CA LEU A 149 13.01 15.17 14.01
C LEU A 149 11.93 16.20 14.35
N VAL A 150 10.89 15.79 15.10
CA VAL A 150 9.78 16.66 15.53
C VAL A 150 10.27 17.86 16.32
N ASN A 151 11.28 17.67 17.17
CA ASN A 151 11.83 18.75 17.99
C ASN A 151 12.75 19.70 17.21
N SER A 152 13.25 19.29 16.05
CA SER A 152 14.30 20.02 15.33
C SER A 152 13.78 20.79 14.12
N TYR A 153 12.74 20.29 13.43
CA TYR A 153 12.25 20.88 12.17
C TYR A 153 10.74 20.69 11.99
N PRO A 154 10.03 21.66 11.39
CA PRO A 154 8.69 21.42 10.87
C PRO A 154 8.79 20.50 9.65
N VAL A 155 8.49 19.21 9.84
CA VAL A 155 8.52 18.21 8.76
C VAL A 155 7.09 17.89 8.33
N ALA A 156 6.81 18.04 7.02
CA ALA A 156 5.48 17.75 6.49
C ALA A 156 5.26 16.27 6.22
N THR A 157 6.29 15.54 5.80
CA THR A 157 6.18 14.12 5.42
C THR A 157 7.38 13.34 5.93
N ILE A 158 7.13 12.16 6.49
CA ILE A 158 8.15 11.18 6.87
C ILE A 158 7.91 9.89 6.09
N GLU A 159 8.97 9.28 5.57
CA GLU A 159 8.96 7.92 5.06
C GLU A 159 9.74 7.02 6.01
N LEU A 160 9.03 6.08 6.65
CA LEU A 160 9.63 5.01 7.44
C LEU A 160 9.93 3.84 6.50
N GLU A 161 11.18 3.62 6.15
CA GLU A 161 11.64 2.44 5.41
C GLU A 161 11.89 1.29 6.38
N ASN A 162 11.28 0.13 6.09
CA ASN A 162 11.34 -1.06 6.94
C ASN A 162 11.90 -2.25 6.12
N PRO A 163 13.19 -2.21 5.74
CA PRO A 163 13.81 -3.23 4.90
C PRO A 163 13.79 -4.61 5.57
N SER A 164 13.94 -4.65 6.90
CA SER A 164 13.93 -5.85 7.73
C SER A 164 12.52 -6.40 7.99
N ARG A 165 11.47 -5.73 7.51
CA ARG A 165 10.06 -6.11 7.71
C ARG A 165 9.74 -6.32 9.20
N LEU A 166 10.17 -5.40 10.04
CA LEU A 166 9.90 -5.38 11.47
C LEU A 166 8.40 -5.20 11.74
N GLN A 167 7.94 -5.65 12.92
CA GLN A 167 6.57 -5.40 13.37
C GLN A 167 6.47 -3.94 13.82
N LEU A 168 5.74 -3.12 13.09
CA LEU A 168 5.65 -1.68 13.36
C LEU A 168 4.50 -1.29 14.29
N GLY A 169 3.80 -2.26 14.90
CA GLY A 169 2.58 -2.00 15.69
C GLY A 169 2.80 -0.95 16.77
N ASP A 170 3.75 -1.22 17.66
CA ASP A 170 4.05 -0.37 18.81
C ASP A 170 4.60 1.00 18.38
N LEU A 171 5.44 1.05 17.33
CA LEU A 171 5.92 2.31 16.77
C LEU A 171 4.76 3.16 16.24
N LEU A 172 3.88 2.58 15.44
CA LEU A 172 2.78 3.30 14.81
C LEU A 172 1.75 3.77 15.85
N GLU A 173 1.48 2.97 16.87
CA GLU A 173 0.65 3.36 18.01
C GLU A 173 1.30 4.52 18.78
N TRP A 174 2.60 4.46 19.04
CA TRP A 174 3.31 5.56 19.69
C TRP A 174 3.22 6.86 18.88
N ILE A 175 3.41 6.81 17.56
CA ILE A 175 3.31 7.98 16.66
C ILE A 175 1.92 8.60 16.75
N GLU A 176 0.86 7.79 16.67
CA GLU A 176 -0.53 8.23 16.75
C GLU A 176 -0.84 8.90 18.10
N LEU A 177 -0.27 8.38 19.20
CA LEU A 177 -0.52 8.90 20.55
C LEU A 177 0.34 10.10 20.96
N ASN A 178 1.52 10.28 20.35
CA ASN A 178 2.52 11.24 20.83
C ASN A 178 2.91 12.32 19.80
N THR A 179 2.41 12.25 18.57
CA THR A 179 2.76 13.20 17.50
C THR A 179 1.53 13.67 16.73
N GLU A 180 1.70 14.69 15.88
CA GLU A 180 0.66 15.15 14.96
C GLU A 180 0.65 14.38 13.63
N PHE A 181 1.58 13.42 13.47
CA PHE A 181 1.71 12.68 12.22
C PHE A 181 0.60 11.63 12.09
N LEU A 182 -0.03 11.63 10.91
CA LEU A 182 -1.01 10.64 10.51
C LEU A 182 -0.42 9.73 9.45
N ILE A 183 -0.88 8.48 9.41
CA ILE A 183 -0.49 7.56 8.35
C ILE A 183 -1.14 8.02 7.04
N ASN A 184 -0.32 8.18 6.00
CA ASN A 184 -0.75 8.52 4.64
C ASN A 184 -0.90 7.27 3.77
N SER A 185 0.04 6.33 3.87
CA SER A 185 -0.04 5.07 3.12
C SER A 185 0.88 4.00 3.69
N ARG A 186 0.60 2.75 3.34
CA ARG A 186 1.46 1.61 3.63
C ARG A 186 1.84 0.89 2.35
N GLN A 187 3.11 0.57 2.20
CA GLN A 187 3.61 -0.22 1.09
C GLN A 187 4.08 -1.59 1.59
N TYR A 188 3.65 -2.63 0.89
CA TYR A 188 4.06 -4.01 1.10
C TYR A 188 4.87 -4.49 -0.11
N ARG A 189 5.86 -5.36 0.13
CA ARG A 189 6.67 -6.00 -0.91
C ARG A 189 6.49 -7.51 -0.88
N PHE A 190 6.16 -8.12 -2.01
CA PHE A 190 6.18 -9.57 -2.19
C PHE A 190 7.33 -9.96 -3.11
N ASP A 191 8.11 -10.94 -2.68
CA ASP A 191 9.29 -11.43 -3.38
C ASP A 191 8.96 -12.71 -4.16
N VAL A 192 9.63 -12.91 -5.30
CA VAL A 192 9.47 -14.08 -6.19
C VAL A 192 10.81 -14.78 -6.40
#